data_AF-A0AAV5F742-F1
#
_entry.id   AF-A0AAV5F742-F1
#
_cell.length_a   1.000
_cell.length_b   1.000
_cell.length_c   1.000
_cell.angle_alpha   90.00
_cell.angle_beta   90.00
_cell.angle_gamma   90.00
#
_symmetry.space_group_name_H-M   'P 1'
#
loop_
_entity.id
_entity.type
_entity.pdbx_description
1 polymer ?
#
loop_
_entity_poly.entity_id
_entity_poly.type
_entity_poly.pdbx_seq_one_letter_code
_entity_poly.pdbx_strand_id
1 'polypeptide(L)'
;MGCSLADLAPLVFEVVPLKIHKQLTVAQGLLYQSWPTDIQGGLPMIGLFEYFQLWDVLLEMNLSQAEDVHTWRLDGSGQFSSKSSYHDFFNGAISFEHWRRLFKL
;
A
#
# COMPACT_ATOMS: atom_id res chain seq x y z
N MET A 1 8.12 -0.49 3.39
CA MET A 1 6.94 0.39 3.40
C MET A 1 6.05 -0.05 2.24
N GLY A 2 4.73 0.10 2.36
CA GLY A 2 3.86 -0.08 1.20
C GLY A 2 3.95 1.16 0.31
N CYS A 3 3.98 0.98 -1.01
CA CYS A 3 3.83 2.04 -2.01
C CYS A 3 2.64 1.68 -2.90
N SER A 4 1.91 2.68 -3.39
CA SER A 4 0.80 2.40 -4.31
C SER A 4 1.33 2.14 -5.72
N LEU A 5 0.52 1.51 -6.57
CA LEU A 5 0.88 1.28 -7.96
C LEU A 5 1.13 2.59 -8.72
N ALA A 6 0.36 3.63 -8.39
CA ALA A 6 0.50 4.97 -8.97
C ALA A 6 1.81 5.65 -8.54
N ASP A 7 2.34 5.33 -7.35
CA ASP A 7 3.64 5.83 -6.90
C ASP A 7 4.80 5.04 -7.52
N LEU A 8 4.62 3.74 -7.71
CA LEU A 8 5.65 2.84 -8.24
C LEU A 8 5.84 2.99 -9.76
N ALA A 9 4.73 3.09 -10.50
CA ALA A 9 4.71 3.07 -11.96
C ALA A 9 3.66 4.07 -12.52
N PRO A 10 3.85 5.38 -12.32
CA PRO A 10 2.86 6.40 -12.67
C PRO A 10 2.51 6.44 -14.16
N LEU A 11 3.48 6.29 -15.06
CA LEU A 11 3.23 6.33 -16.50
C LEU A 11 2.50 5.10 -16.98
N VAL A 12 2.82 3.92 -16.41
CA VAL A 12 2.05 2.69 -16.67
C VAL A 12 0.63 2.83 -16.14
N PHE A 13 0.46 3.41 -14.95
CA PHE A 13 -0.84 3.64 -14.34
C PHE A 13 -1.73 4.57 -15.18
N GLU A 14 -1.17 5.65 -15.73
CA GLU A 14 -1.90 6.62 -16.55
C GLU A 14 -2.43 6.05 -17.88
N VAL A 15 -1.70 5.15 -18.52
CA VAL A 15 -2.11 4.57 -19.82
C VAL A 15 -3.12 3.43 -19.68
N VAL A 16 -3.32 2.93 -18.46
CA VAL A 16 -4.36 1.92 -18.19
C VAL A 16 -5.71 2.64 -18.00
N PRO A 17 -6.79 2.22 -18.67
CA PRO A 17 -8.09 2.90 -18.54
C PRO A 17 -8.67 2.82 -17.13
N LEU A 18 -9.24 3.93 -16.63
CA LEU A 18 -9.89 4.01 -15.32
C LEU A 18 -10.93 2.92 -15.02
N LYS A 19 -11.56 2.35 -16.05
CA LYS A 19 -12.48 1.22 -15.88
C LYS A 19 -11.76 -0.01 -15.33
N ILE A 20 -10.56 -0.30 -15.85
CA ILE A 20 -9.73 -1.43 -15.39
C ILE A 20 -9.33 -1.22 -13.94
N HIS A 21 -8.88 -0.01 -13.58
CA HIS A 21 -8.46 0.33 -12.22
C HIS A 21 -9.53 0.03 -11.16
N LYS A 22 -10.81 0.21 -11.53
CA LYS A 22 -11.95 0.05 -10.62
C LYS A 22 -12.51 -1.37 -10.58
N GLN A 23 -12.25 -2.18 -11.60
CA GLN A 23 -12.93 -3.47 -11.80
C GLN A 23 -11.98 -4.67 -11.72
N LEU A 24 -10.73 -4.49 -12.13
CA LEU A 24 -9.75 -5.57 -12.14
C LEU A 24 -9.15 -5.72 -10.74
N THR A 25 -9.34 -6.90 -10.16
CA THR A 25 -8.65 -7.24 -8.91
C THR A 25 -7.21 -7.67 -9.22
N VAL A 26 -6.31 -7.53 -8.25
CA VAL A 26 -4.92 -8.01 -8.38
C VAL A 26 -4.88 -9.50 -8.76
N ALA A 27 -5.78 -10.31 -8.18
CA ALA A 27 -5.91 -11.72 -8.53
C ALA A 27 -6.27 -11.95 -10.00
N GLN A 28 -7.19 -11.16 -10.56
CA GLN A 28 -7.56 -11.26 -11.96
C GLN A 28 -6.41 -10.81 -12.88
N GLY A 29 -5.74 -9.71 -12.57
CA GLY A 29 -4.62 -9.20 -13.38
C GLY A 29 -3.39 -10.12 -13.36
N LEU A 30 -3.12 -10.79 -12.23
CA LEU A 30 -2.05 -11.78 -12.12
C LEU A 30 -2.41 -13.13 -12.76
N LEU A 31 -3.71 -13.46 -12.86
CA LEU A 31 -4.15 -14.68 -13.51
C LEU A 31 -3.67 -14.68 -14.97
N TYR A 32 -2.89 -15.72 -15.31
CA TYR A 32 -2.27 -15.90 -16.63
C TYR A 32 -1.44 -14.70 -17.13
N GLN A 33 -0.91 -13.86 -16.22
CA GLN A 33 -0.15 -12.66 -16.57
C GLN A 33 -0.90 -11.75 -17.58
N SER A 34 -2.21 -11.57 -17.37
CA SER A 34 -3.08 -10.84 -18.31
C SER A 34 -2.99 -9.32 -18.21
N TRP A 35 -2.52 -8.78 -17.07
CA TRP A 35 -2.43 -7.35 -16.81
C TRP A 35 -1.67 -6.50 -17.87
N PRO A 36 -0.64 -6.98 -18.60
CA PRO A 36 0.01 -6.16 -19.62
C PRO A 36 -0.94 -5.80 -20.78
N THR A 37 -1.99 -6.61 -20.99
CA THR A 37 -2.98 -6.33 -22.04
C THR A 37 -3.87 -5.13 -21.72
N ASP A 38 -3.89 -4.70 -20.45
CA ASP A 38 -4.67 -3.55 -20.00
C ASP A 38 -3.95 -2.21 -20.25
N ILE A 39 -2.67 -2.24 -20.61
CA ILE A 39 -1.86 -1.06 -20.94
C ILE A 39 -2.26 -0.59 -22.34
N GLN A 40 -2.99 0.52 -22.43
CA GLN A 40 -3.49 1.04 -23.70
C GLN A 40 -2.66 2.22 -24.18
N GLY A 41 -1.86 2.00 -25.22
CA GLY A 41 -1.02 3.02 -25.84
C GLY A 41 0.47 2.71 -25.73
N GLY A 42 1.29 3.64 -26.20
CA GLY A 42 2.74 3.52 -26.14
C GLY A 42 3.28 4.03 -24.82
N LEU A 43 4.22 3.28 -24.23
CA LEU A 43 5.00 3.77 -23.10
C LEU A 43 6.26 4.49 -23.61
N PRO A 44 6.58 5.69 -23.09
CA PRO A 44 7.90 6.28 -23.29
C PRO A 44 8.96 5.40 -22.60
N MET A 45 10.25 5.65 -22.87
CA MET A 45 11.34 4.86 -22.31
C MET A 45 11.29 4.75 -20.78
N ILE A 46 10.92 5.83 -20.09
CA ILE A 46 10.74 5.82 -18.62
C ILE A 46 9.59 4.89 -18.21
N GLY A 47 8.47 4.92 -18.93
CA GLY A 47 7.34 4.02 -18.69
C GLY A 47 7.69 2.55 -18.94
N LEU A 48 8.63 2.24 -19.84
CA LEU A 48 9.14 0.87 -19.99
C LEU A 48 9.96 0.43 -18.77
N PHE A 49 10.77 1.32 -18.18
CA PHE A 49 11.47 1.00 -16.93
C PHE A 49 10.49 0.74 -15.78
N GLU A 50 9.46 1.58 -15.65
CA GLU A 50 8.39 1.38 -14.67
C GLU A 50 7.65 0.04 -14.89
N TYR A 51 7.37 -0.31 -16.15
CA TYR A 51 6.76 -1.59 -16.51
C TYR A 51 7.62 -2.78 -16.04
N PHE A 52 8.94 -2.74 -16.28
CA PHE A 52 9.82 -3.83 -15.82
C PHE A 52 9.93 -3.90 -14.30
N GLN A 53 10.04 -2.76 -13.62
CA GLN A 53 10.02 -2.73 -12.16
C GLN A 53 8.72 -3.32 -11.59
N LEU A 54 7.58 -2.97 -12.19
CA LEU A 54 6.31 -3.53 -11.82
C LEU A 54 6.24 -5.03 -12.10
N TRP A 55 6.72 -5.47 -13.27
CA TRP A 55 6.77 -6.88 -13.64
C TRP A 55 7.56 -7.72 -12.63
N ASP A 56 8.74 -7.23 -12.21
CA ASP A 56 9.58 -7.91 -11.23
C ASP A 56 8.87 -8.04 -9.87
N VAL A 57 8.23 -6.96 -9.38
CA VAL A 57 7.45 -6.98 -8.13
C VAL A 57 6.28 -7.96 -8.21
N LEU A 58 5.55 -7.96 -9.32
CA LEU A 58 4.39 -8.82 -9.53
C LEU A 58 4.77 -10.30 -9.69
N LEU A 59 5.94 -10.61 -10.24
CA LEU A 59 6.46 -11.98 -10.32
C LEU A 59 6.73 -12.59 -8.95
N GLU A 60 7.15 -11.79 -7.98
CA GLU A 60 7.40 -12.23 -6.61
C GLU A 60 6.11 -12.39 -5.79
N MET A 61 4.97 -11.87 -6.27
CA MET A 61 3.69 -11.97 -5.58
C MET A 61 3.08 -13.36 -5.74
N ASN A 62 2.88 -14.03 -4.61
CA ASN A 62 2.11 -15.27 -4.53
C ASN A 62 0.79 -15.03 -3.81
N LEU A 63 -0.32 -15.09 -4.56
CA LEU A 63 -1.66 -14.98 -3.99
C LEU A 63 -2.15 -16.36 -3.53
N SER A 64 -2.58 -16.44 -2.28
CA SER A 64 -3.20 -17.64 -1.71
C SER A 64 -4.66 -17.38 -1.38
N GLN A 65 -5.46 -18.44 -1.21
CA GLN A 65 -6.84 -18.32 -0.72
C GLN A 65 -6.92 -18.15 0.80
N ALA A 66 -5.79 -18.13 1.52
CA ALA A 66 -5.78 -17.90 2.95
C ALA A 66 -6.21 -16.45 3.25
N GLU A 67 -6.86 -16.25 4.39
CA GLU A 67 -7.16 -14.90 4.87
C GLU A 67 -5.88 -14.09 5.11
N ASP A 68 -5.93 -12.81 4.79
CA ASP A 68 -4.83 -11.88 5.02
C ASP A 68 -4.54 -11.74 6.52
N VAL A 69 -3.26 -11.79 6.87
CA VAL A 69 -2.81 -11.59 8.25
C VAL A 69 -2.38 -10.14 8.46
N HIS A 70 -3.14 -9.41 9.27
CA HIS A 70 -2.73 -8.06 9.68
C HIS A 70 -1.52 -8.13 10.62
N THR A 71 -0.39 -7.56 10.21
CA THR A 71 0.84 -7.49 11.02
C THR A 71 1.06 -6.08 11.53
N TRP A 72 1.07 -5.89 12.85
CA TRP A 72 1.37 -4.62 13.49
C TRP A 72 2.86 -4.48 13.77
N ARG A 73 3.57 -3.66 12.99
CA ARG A 73 5.04 -3.57 13.05
C ARG A 73 5.59 -2.55 14.05
N LEU A 74 4.71 -1.75 14.66
CA LEU A 74 5.13 -0.66 15.53
C LEU A 74 5.32 -1.12 16.99
N ASP A 75 4.80 -2.30 17.34
CA ASP A 75 5.06 -2.97 18.63
C ASP A 75 5.61 -4.39 18.41
N GLY A 76 6.42 -4.86 19.37
CA GLY A 76 7.12 -6.15 19.29
C GLY A 76 6.21 -7.38 19.35
N SER A 77 4.94 -7.22 19.74
CA SER A 77 3.95 -8.31 19.73
C SER A 77 3.48 -8.70 18.33
N GLY A 78 3.68 -7.86 17.32
CA GLY A 78 3.14 -8.08 15.98
C GLY A 78 1.62 -7.91 15.88
N GLN A 79 0.93 -7.63 16.99
CA GLN A 79 -0.52 -7.53 17.09
C GLN A 79 -0.98 -6.09 17.28
N PHE A 80 -2.07 -5.75 16.60
CA PHE A 80 -2.70 -4.45 16.76
C PHE A 80 -3.34 -4.34 18.15
N SER A 81 -3.12 -3.21 18.81
CA SER A 81 -3.92 -2.80 19.95
C SER A 81 -4.12 -1.28 19.93
N SER A 82 -5.24 -0.81 20.46
CA SER A 82 -5.45 0.64 20.63
C SER A 82 -4.33 1.26 21.48
N LYS A 83 -3.81 0.52 22.46
CA LYS A 83 -2.72 0.99 23.31
C LYS A 83 -1.41 1.21 22.54
N SER A 84 -0.97 0.24 21.74
CA SER A 84 0.26 0.36 20.94
C SER A 84 0.12 1.46 19.89
N SER A 85 -1.01 1.53 19.21
CA SER A 85 -1.30 2.61 18.25
C SER A 85 -1.19 4.01 18.87
N TYR A 86 -1.81 4.23 20.03
CA TYR A 86 -1.69 5.51 20.74
C TYR A 86 -0.25 5.77 21.23
N HIS A 87 0.43 4.75 21.76
CA HIS A 87 1.82 4.88 22.18
C HIS A 87 2.72 5.34 21.03
N ASP A 88 2.59 4.72 19.86
CA ASP A 88 3.42 5.04 18.69
C ASP A 88 3.03 6.39 18.07
N PHE A 89 1.74 6.74 18.07
CA PHE A 89 1.26 8.05 17.64
C PHE A 89 1.81 9.19 18.51
N PHE A 90 1.94 8.96 19.83
CA PHE A 90 2.49 9.92 20.78
C PHE A 90 3.99 9.71 21.05
N ASN A 91 4.68 8.91 20.24
CA ASN A 91 6.12 8.76 20.39
C ASN A 91 6.81 10.10 20.11
N GLY A 92 7.57 10.60 21.09
CA GLY A 92 8.18 11.93 21.07
C GLY A 92 7.26 13.07 21.52
N ALA A 93 6.02 12.80 21.92
CA ALA A 93 5.17 13.80 22.56
C ALA A 93 5.65 14.12 23.97
N ILE A 94 5.57 15.40 24.36
CA ILE A 94 5.84 15.84 25.72
C ILE A 94 4.60 15.64 26.59
N SER A 95 4.78 15.10 27.79
CA SER A 95 3.69 14.99 28.77
C SER A 95 3.27 16.39 29.22
N PHE A 96 2.03 16.77 28.89
CA PHE A 96 1.46 18.04 29.34
C PHE A 96 0.79 17.85 30.71
N GLU A 97 1.48 18.18 31.80
CA GLU A 97 0.99 17.97 33.18
C GLU A 97 -0.11 18.95 33.65
N HIS A 98 -0.52 19.92 32.82
CA HIS A 98 -1.36 21.04 33.29
C HIS A 98 -2.87 20.74 33.42
N TRP A 99 -3.32 19.48 33.27
CA TRP A 99 -4.75 19.13 33.44
C TRP A 99 -5.29 19.53 34.82
N ARG A 100 -4.43 19.56 35.86
CA ARG A 100 -4.77 20.03 37.21
C ARG A 100 -5.13 21.51 37.32
N ARG A 101 -4.81 22.34 36.33
CA ARG A 101 -5.08 23.80 36.39
C ARG A 101 -6.32 24.24 35.62
N LEU A 102 -6.86 23.39 34.76
CA LEU A 102 -7.97 23.75 33.87
C LEU A 102 -9.35 23.42 34.44
N PHE A 103 -9.45 22.44 35.33
CA PHE A 103 -10.70 22.09 36.00
C PHE A 103 -10.59 22.37 37.50
N LYS A 104 -11.06 23.54 37.92
CA LYS A 104 -11.46 23.78 39.31
C LYS A 104 -12.90 23.28 39.42
N LEU A 105 -13.12 22.25 40.25
CA LEU A 105 -14.45 21.88 40.75
C LEU A 105 -15.07 23.06 41.51
#